data_AF-A0A1C3NBL7-F1
#
_entry.id   AF-A0A1C3NBL7-F1
#
_cell.length_a   1.000
_cell.length_b   1.000
_cell.length_c   1.000
_cell.angle_alpha   90.00
_cell.angle_beta   90.00
_cell.angle_gamma   90.00
#
_symmetry.space_group_name_H-M   'P 1'
#
loop_
_entity.id
_entity.type
_entity.pdbx_description
1 polymer ?
#
loop_
_entity_poly.entity_id
_entity_poly.type
_entity_poly.pdbx_seq_one_letter_code
_entity_poly.pdbx_strand_id
1 'polypeptide(L)'
;MMRRIAVLDAPTNLGLRPPTPSSVPGCGKAPGALRDHDLLARLRARDAGCLTPPRYDPGDWRPGDGVCHAREIGDYSVALADRIGSIIDRGEFPLVLGGDCSVLLGSALAMHRLGEAVGGRIGLVFVDGHSDFRHPGNASYVGAAAGEDLALVTGRGQADLAAIEGRRPYFRDIDVVVLGIRAQDEYRLDLQAAGIITRPVPALRAEGAARTAQWAHEQLADCAGYWVHIDVDVLDPAVMPAVDAPDPGGIAFAELEILLAGLVDTPHCLGVELTVFDPDYDPDGTYAAEIVNTVVAGLAPVTAPEAVPPRLLPGPSAAPSPRRGNGRPVPPVAAAAAASAAGVAAAASGAADHGDAQSLTVDADEPGPAAVFGLEPVGPPASAGPGRLRRSSAAAAGLEATLGSAPGPGSGPGAASRSGPGPAPGGGSVAEPEPDSVPPDEDTPRSAAGFA
;
A
#
# COMPACT_ATOMS: atom_id res chain seq x y z
N MET A 1 -0.20 15.69 -24.37
CA MET A 1 -0.79 14.49 -25.02
C MET A 1 -1.34 13.69 -23.87
N MET A 2 -2.66 13.61 -23.73
CA MET A 2 -3.32 12.99 -22.57
C MET A 2 -2.79 11.55 -22.36
N ARG A 3 -2.39 11.21 -21.14
CA ARG A 3 -1.99 9.83 -20.83
C ARG A 3 -3.25 8.98 -20.71
N ARG A 4 -3.34 7.92 -21.50
CA ARG A 4 -4.43 6.95 -21.37
C ARG A 4 -4.16 6.08 -20.15
N ILE A 5 -5.12 6.01 -19.22
CA ILE A 5 -5.04 5.08 -18.09
C ILE A 5 -5.25 3.65 -18.59
N ALA A 6 -4.45 2.72 -18.10
CA ALA A 6 -4.61 1.29 -18.31
C ALA A 6 -4.75 0.59 -16.96
N VAL A 7 -5.88 -0.07 -16.74
CA VAL A 7 -6.19 -0.74 -15.47
C VAL A 7 -5.77 -2.20 -15.55
N LEU A 8 -4.87 -2.61 -14.66
CA LEU A 8 -4.37 -3.98 -14.53
C LEU A 8 -4.79 -4.55 -13.19
N ASP A 9 -5.47 -5.70 -13.19
CA ASP A 9 -5.82 -6.36 -11.93
C ASP A 9 -4.67 -7.26 -11.49
N ALA A 10 -4.30 -7.16 -10.22
CA ALA A 10 -3.33 -8.00 -9.53
C ALA A 10 -3.92 -8.57 -8.21
N PRO A 11 -4.95 -9.44 -8.29
CA PRO A 11 -5.80 -9.85 -7.16
C PRO A 11 -5.14 -10.86 -6.18
N THR A 12 -3.89 -10.65 -5.78
CA THR A 12 -3.16 -11.56 -4.87
C THR A 12 -3.58 -11.39 -3.42
N ASN A 13 -3.58 -12.51 -2.68
CA ASN A 13 -3.71 -12.57 -1.21
C ASN A 13 -2.45 -13.13 -0.54
N LEU A 14 -1.44 -13.52 -1.33
CA LEU A 14 -0.29 -14.29 -0.88
C LEU A 14 0.51 -13.60 0.23
N GLY A 15 0.50 -12.26 0.28
CA GLY A 15 1.24 -11.49 1.27
C GLY A 15 0.55 -11.40 2.63
N LEU A 16 -0.74 -11.78 2.73
CA LEU A 16 -1.53 -11.65 3.95
C LEU A 16 -1.51 -12.91 4.81
N ARG A 17 -1.76 -12.71 6.10
CA ARG A 17 -2.11 -13.81 7.01
C ARG A 17 -3.60 -14.10 6.86
N PRO A 18 -4.02 -15.37 7.01
CA PRO A 18 -5.43 -15.67 6.89
C PRO A 18 -6.16 -15.19 8.16
N PRO A 19 -7.37 -14.61 8.05
CA PRO A 19 -8.15 -14.17 9.22
C PRO A 19 -8.40 -15.28 10.26
N THR A 20 -8.51 -16.51 9.77
CA THR A 20 -8.59 -17.76 10.54
C THR A 20 -7.75 -18.84 9.87
N PRO A 21 -7.32 -19.91 10.58
CA PRO A 21 -6.48 -20.95 9.99
C PRO A 21 -7.04 -21.65 8.74
N SER A 22 -8.35 -21.58 8.50
CA SER A 22 -9.02 -22.23 7.36
C SER A 22 -9.59 -21.25 6.32
N SER A 23 -9.40 -19.94 6.49
CA SER A 23 -9.92 -18.93 5.57
C SER A 23 -8.85 -18.46 4.58
N VAL A 24 -9.29 -17.96 3.44
CA VAL A 24 -8.47 -17.17 2.53
C VAL A 24 -8.80 -15.69 2.76
N PRO A 25 -7.82 -14.77 2.80
CA PRO A 25 -8.08 -13.34 2.85
C PRO A 25 -9.00 -12.88 1.71
N GLY A 26 -9.84 -11.87 1.94
CA GLY A 26 -10.81 -11.41 0.95
C GLY A 26 -10.28 -10.36 -0.02
N CYS A 27 -9.14 -9.72 0.28
CA CYS A 27 -8.55 -8.62 -0.49
C CYS A 27 -8.38 -8.90 -1.99
N GLY A 28 -8.07 -10.14 -2.40
CA GLY A 28 -7.99 -10.54 -3.80
C GLY A 28 -9.31 -10.36 -4.59
N LYS A 29 -10.44 -10.11 -3.93
CA LYS A 29 -11.72 -9.79 -4.58
C LYS A 29 -11.82 -8.30 -4.96
N ALA A 30 -10.94 -7.44 -4.43
CA ALA A 30 -11.02 -5.98 -4.60
C ALA A 30 -11.10 -5.54 -6.07
N PRO A 31 -10.29 -6.06 -7.01
CA PRO A 31 -10.38 -5.60 -8.40
C PRO A 31 -11.76 -5.86 -9.02
N GLY A 32 -12.40 -6.98 -8.68
CA GLY A 32 -13.76 -7.29 -9.11
C GLY A 32 -14.78 -6.32 -8.53
N ALA A 33 -14.77 -6.14 -7.20
CA ALA A 33 -15.69 -5.24 -6.51
C ALA A 33 -15.57 -3.79 -7.01
N LEU A 34 -14.36 -3.29 -7.24
CA LEU A 34 -14.15 -1.94 -7.79
C LEU A 34 -14.65 -1.82 -9.24
N ARG A 35 -14.49 -2.87 -10.05
CA ARG A 35 -14.99 -2.89 -11.44
C ARG A 35 -16.51 -2.90 -11.52
N ASP A 36 -17.20 -3.51 -10.56
CA ASP A 36 -18.67 -3.52 -10.49
C ASP A 36 -19.28 -2.11 -10.32
N HIS A 37 -18.47 -1.12 -9.94
CA HIS A 37 -18.84 0.31 -9.89
C HIS A 37 -18.39 1.11 -11.13
N ASP A 38 -18.34 0.47 -12.29
CA ASP A 38 -18.05 1.07 -13.60
C ASP A 38 -16.67 1.75 -13.71
N LEU A 39 -15.70 1.35 -12.88
CA LEU A 39 -14.39 2.00 -12.78
C LEU A 39 -13.73 2.26 -14.15
N LEU A 40 -13.70 1.25 -15.03
CA LEU A 40 -13.12 1.38 -16.37
C LEU A 40 -13.80 2.47 -17.20
N ALA A 41 -15.14 2.48 -17.21
CA ALA A 41 -15.93 3.42 -17.98
C ALA A 41 -15.77 4.85 -17.45
N ARG A 42 -15.79 5.00 -16.11
CA ARG A 42 -15.61 6.28 -15.41
C ARG A 42 -14.23 6.88 -15.65
N LEU A 43 -13.18 6.06 -15.68
CA LEU A 43 -11.82 6.49 -16.01
C LEU A 43 -11.54 6.63 -17.52
N ARG A 44 -12.46 6.15 -18.37
CA ARG A 44 -12.21 5.96 -19.83
C ARG A 44 -10.93 5.15 -20.08
N ALA A 45 -10.65 4.20 -19.20
CA ALA A 45 -9.40 3.47 -19.20
C ALA A 45 -9.41 2.34 -20.24
N ARG A 46 -8.20 1.93 -20.66
CA ARG A 46 -8.03 0.64 -21.32
C ARG A 46 -8.07 -0.45 -20.26
N ASP A 47 -8.79 -1.53 -20.54
CA ASP A 47 -8.63 -2.74 -19.75
C ASP A 47 -7.29 -3.41 -20.11
N ALA A 48 -6.39 -3.51 -19.15
CA ALA A 48 -5.16 -4.27 -19.30
C ALA A 48 -5.35 -5.75 -18.93
N GLY A 49 -6.50 -6.14 -18.40
CA GLY A 49 -6.82 -7.51 -17.99
C GLY A 49 -6.34 -7.80 -16.57
N CYS A 50 -6.28 -9.09 -16.23
CA CYS A 50 -5.95 -9.57 -14.90
C CYS A 50 -4.72 -10.50 -14.94
N LEU A 51 -3.81 -10.33 -13.98
CA LEU A 51 -2.75 -11.29 -13.70
C LEU A 51 -3.21 -12.25 -12.61
N THR A 52 -3.63 -13.44 -13.01
CA THR A 52 -4.15 -14.46 -12.09
C THR A 52 -3.06 -14.91 -11.11
N PRO A 53 -3.27 -14.76 -9.79
CA PRO A 53 -2.31 -15.21 -8.80
C PRO A 53 -2.37 -16.73 -8.62
N PRO A 54 -1.28 -17.33 -8.08
CA PRO A 54 -1.34 -18.67 -7.49
C PRO A 54 -2.44 -18.78 -6.44
N ARG A 55 -2.85 -20.03 -6.17
CA ARG A 55 -3.77 -20.31 -5.07
C ARG A 55 -3.13 -19.92 -3.75
N TYR A 56 -3.92 -19.27 -2.88
CA TYR A 56 -3.55 -19.08 -1.48
C TYR A 56 -3.57 -20.43 -0.75
N ASP A 57 -2.40 -20.90 -0.34
CA ASP A 57 -2.24 -22.15 0.41
C ASP A 57 -0.94 -22.08 1.25
N PRO A 58 -1.03 -21.78 2.55
CA PRO A 58 0.14 -21.67 3.41
C PRO A 58 0.79 -23.03 3.71
N GLY A 59 0.17 -24.15 3.31
CA GLY A 59 0.73 -25.49 3.50
C GLY A 59 1.13 -25.79 4.95
N ASP A 60 2.37 -26.21 5.14
CA ASP A 60 2.97 -26.50 6.44
C ASP A 60 3.87 -25.38 6.98
N TRP A 61 3.83 -24.17 6.41
CA TRP A 61 4.61 -23.00 6.85
C TRP A 61 4.42 -22.70 8.35
N ARG A 62 5.51 -22.39 9.04
CA ARG A 62 5.53 -22.00 10.45
C ARG A 62 6.32 -20.70 10.67
N PRO A 63 6.02 -19.94 11.74
CA PRO A 63 6.85 -18.82 12.15
C PRO A 63 8.32 -19.25 12.29
N GLY A 64 9.21 -18.57 11.59
CA GLY A 64 10.64 -18.92 11.50
C GLY A 64 11.07 -19.45 10.14
N ASP A 65 10.14 -19.92 9.29
CA ASP A 65 10.44 -20.43 7.94
C ASP A 65 10.73 -19.32 6.92
N GLY A 66 10.65 -18.05 7.33
CA GLY A 66 10.69 -16.89 6.44
C GLY A 66 9.29 -16.40 6.09
N VAL A 67 9.17 -15.66 5.00
CA VAL A 67 7.86 -15.15 4.57
C VAL A 67 7.04 -16.28 3.95
N CYS A 68 5.76 -16.35 4.31
CA CYS A 68 4.84 -17.30 3.71
C CYS A 68 4.69 -17.03 2.20
N HIS A 69 4.55 -18.08 1.39
CA HIS A 69 4.41 -18.00 -0.07
C HIS A 69 5.56 -17.27 -0.79
N ALA A 70 6.78 -17.22 -0.21
CA ALA A 70 7.90 -16.46 -0.75
C ALA A 70 8.17 -16.72 -2.24
N ARG A 71 8.15 -17.99 -2.64
CA ARG A 71 8.40 -18.39 -4.03
C ARG A 71 7.28 -17.89 -4.95
N GLU A 72 6.04 -18.13 -4.58
CA GLU A 72 4.85 -17.75 -5.35
C GLU A 72 4.77 -16.23 -5.52
N ILE A 73 5.08 -15.47 -4.45
CA ILE A 73 5.18 -14.01 -4.49
C ILE A 73 6.29 -13.59 -5.45
N GLY A 74 7.49 -14.15 -5.34
CA GLY A 74 8.62 -13.82 -6.22
C GLY A 74 8.31 -14.05 -7.70
N ASP A 75 7.75 -15.22 -8.04
CA ASP A 75 7.34 -15.56 -9.41
C ASP A 75 6.23 -14.62 -9.91
N TYR A 76 5.26 -14.28 -9.05
CA TYR A 76 4.18 -13.35 -9.36
C TYR A 76 4.69 -11.93 -9.59
N SER A 77 5.63 -11.46 -8.77
CA SER A 77 6.25 -10.13 -8.89
C SER A 77 6.98 -9.96 -10.22
N VAL A 78 7.69 -10.99 -10.71
CA VAL A 78 8.32 -10.96 -12.04
C VAL A 78 7.27 -10.79 -13.13
N ALA A 79 6.20 -11.60 -13.09
CA ALA A 79 5.12 -11.52 -14.07
C ALA A 79 4.38 -10.18 -14.02
N LEU A 80 4.14 -9.63 -12.83
CA LEU A 80 3.53 -8.32 -12.65
C LEU A 80 4.44 -7.21 -13.20
N ALA A 81 5.74 -7.31 -12.94
CA ALA A 81 6.71 -6.34 -13.45
C ALA A 81 6.73 -6.27 -14.98
N ASP A 82 6.66 -7.43 -15.66
CA ASP A 82 6.57 -7.50 -17.12
C ASP A 82 5.30 -6.83 -17.65
N ARG A 83 4.18 -7.00 -16.96
CA ARG A 83 2.88 -6.43 -17.34
C ARG A 83 2.86 -4.91 -17.16
N ILE A 84 3.39 -4.40 -16.05
CA ILE A 84 3.54 -2.97 -15.80
C ILE A 84 4.48 -2.35 -16.83
N GLY A 85 5.64 -2.97 -17.08
CA GLY A 85 6.59 -2.53 -18.10
C GLY A 85 5.94 -2.41 -19.48
N SER A 86 5.17 -3.41 -19.91
CA SER A 86 4.46 -3.37 -21.20
C SER A 86 3.43 -2.24 -21.32
N ILE A 87 2.81 -1.82 -20.21
CA ILE A 87 1.89 -0.68 -20.18
C ILE A 87 2.68 0.63 -20.33
N ILE A 88 3.80 0.76 -19.61
CA ILE A 88 4.66 1.95 -19.67
C ILE A 88 5.29 2.11 -21.04
N ASP A 89 5.76 1.02 -21.67
CA ASP A 89 6.32 1.03 -23.02
C ASP A 89 5.31 1.50 -24.10
N ARG A 90 4.01 1.39 -23.83
CA ARG A 90 2.92 1.91 -24.67
C ARG A 90 2.63 3.40 -24.44
N GLY A 91 3.33 4.05 -23.51
CA GLY A 91 3.10 5.43 -23.11
C GLY A 91 1.83 5.64 -22.28
N GLU A 92 1.30 4.58 -21.68
CA GLU A 92 0.07 4.62 -20.87
C GLU A 92 0.39 4.92 -19.38
N PHE A 93 -0.65 5.19 -18.60
CA PHE A 93 -0.56 5.33 -17.14
C PHE A 93 -1.11 4.05 -16.49
N PRO A 94 -0.27 3.20 -15.86
CA PRO A 94 -0.74 2.04 -15.14
C PRO A 94 -1.53 2.45 -13.89
N LEU A 95 -2.74 1.91 -13.75
CA LEU A 95 -3.45 1.80 -12.48
C LEU A 95 -3.53 0.32 -12.14
N VAL A 96 -2.82 -0.13 -11.12
CA VAL A 96 -2.85 -1.51 -10.66
C VAL A 96 -3.87 -1.65 -9.54
N LEU A 97 -4.85 -2.54 -9.70
CA LEU A 97 -5.80 -2.89 -8.65
C LEU A 97 -5.27 -4.15 -7.96
N GLY A 98 -4.67 -3.97 -6.79
CA GLY A 98 -4.10 -5.06 -6.00
C GLY A 98 -5.15 -5.86 -5.24
N GLY A 99 -4.71 -6.95 -4.62
CA GLY A 99 -5.34 -7.47 -3.42
C GLY A 99 -4.55 -6.98 -2.22
N ASP A 100 -3.47 -7.65 -1.85
CA ASP A 100 -2.58 -7.25 -0.76
C ASP A 100 -1.36 -6.41 -1.17
N CYS A 101 -0.63 -5.83 -0.20
CA CYS A 101 0.52 -4.95 -0.43
C CYS A 101 1.76 -5.64 -1.03
N SER A 102 1.87 -6.97 -1.03
CA SER A 102 2.98 -7.65 -1.71
C SER A 102 3.03 -7.42 -3.22
N VAL A 103 1.96 -6.89 -3.84
CA VAL A 103 1.99 -6.38 -5.22
C VAL A 103 3.08 -5.32 -5.44
N LEU A 104 3.46 -4.59 -4.39
CA LEU A 104 4.51 -3.57 -4.42
C LEU A 104 5.85 -4.16 -4.86
N LEU A 105 6.14 -5.42 -4.59
CA LEU A 105 7.35 -6.08 -5.08
C LEU A 105 7.41 -6.14 -6.61
N GLY A 106 6.26 -6.35 -7.27
CA GLY A 106 6.18 -6.39 -8.73
C GLY A 106 6.33 -5.01 -9.36
N SER A 107 5.68 -3.99 -8.81
CA SER A 107 5.84 -2.62 -9.29
C SER A 107 7.24 -2.07 -8.97
N ALA A 108 7.81 -2.37 -7.81
CA ALA A 108 9.19 -2.03 -7.44
C ALA A 108 10.21 -2.64 -8.41
N LEU A 109 10.04 -3.91 -8.77
CA LEU A 109 10.88 -4.57 -9.77
C LEU A 109 10.75 -3.90 -11.15
N ALA A 110 9.54 -3.55 -11.59
CA ALA A 110 9.33 -2.82 -12.83
C ALA A 110 10.02 -1.45 -12.81
N MET A 111 9.88 -0.71 -11.72
CA MET A 111 10.47 0.62 -11.55
C MET A 111 11.99 0.55 -11.52
N HIS A 112 12.57 -0.46 -10.87
CA HIS A 112 14.01 -0.67 -10.85
C HIS A 112 14.56 -0.98 -12.26
N ARG A 113 13.91 -1.88 -13.00
CA ARG A 113 14.25 -2.18 -14.41
C ARG A 113 14.16 -0.93 -15.29
N LEU A 114 13.11 -0.12 -15.10
CA LEU A 114 12.94 1.13 -15.82
C LEU A 114 14.04 2.14 -15.48
N GLY A 115 14.37 2.31 -14.20
CA GLY A 115 15.45 3.17 -13.73
C GLY A 115 16.78 2.86 -14.41
N GLU A 116 17.15 1.57 -14.49
CA GLU A 116 18.34 1.14 -15.22
C GLU A 116 18.26 1.48 -16.72
N ALA A 117 17.14 1.17 -17.37
CA ALA A 117 16.95 1.40 -18.80
C ALA A 117 17.10 2.89 -19.19
N VAL A 118 16.72 3.80 -18.29
CA VAL A 118 16.74 5.25 -18.51
C VAL A 118 17.97 5.92 -17.90
N GLY A 119 18.85 5.17 -17.24
CA GLY A 119 20.04 5.68 -16.57
C GLY A 119 19.73 6.59 -15.36
N GLY A 120 18.60 6.35 -14.70
CA GLY A 120 18.10 7.15 -13.59
C GLY A 120 17.66 6.30 -12.39
N ARG A 121 17.11 6.97 -11.37
CA ARG A 121 16.47 6.32 -10.23
C ARG A 121 14.98 6.62 -10.28
N ILE A 122 14.17 5.66 -9.88
CA ILE A 122 12.74 5.86 -9.69
C ILE A 122 12.49 5.92 -8.18
N GLY A 123 11.70 6.89 -7.73
CA GLY A 123 11.30 7.01 -6.34
C GLY A 123 10.01 6.26 -6.02
N LEU A 124 9.69 6.19 -4.73
CA LEU A 124 8.45 5.63 -4.22
C LEU A 124 7.75 6.66 -3.32
N VAL A 125 6.47 6.89 -3.57
CA VAL A 125 5.55 7.49 -2.60
C VAL A 125 4.70 6.37 -2.03
N PHE A 126 4.89 6.07 -0.76
CA PHE A 126 4.22 5.00 -0.02
C PHE A 126 3.15 5.61 0.88
N VAL A 127 1.88 5.46 0.50
CA VAL A 127 0.72 6.02 1.21
C VAL A 127 0.01 4.89 1.94
N ASP A 128 0.09 4.88 3.26
CA ASP A 128 -0.29 3.71 4.06
C ASP A 128 -0.60 4.13 5.51
N GLY A 129 -1.47 3.41 6.21
CA GLY A 129 -1.68 3.58 7.64
C GLY A 129 -0.53 3.08 8.51
N HIS A 130 0.23 2.12 7.99
CA HIS A 130 1.36 1.43 8.59
C HIS A 130 2.64 1.67 7.78
N SER A 131 3.79 1.46 8.41
CA SER A 131 5.07 1.58 7.71
C SER A 131 5.49 0.33 6.95
N ASP A 132 4.90 -0.83 7.27
CA ASP A 132 5.24 -2.14 6.71
C ASP A 132 6.76 -2.41 6.65
N PHE A 133 7.44 -1.90 7.68
CA PHE A 133 8.90 -1.91 7.78
C PHE A 133 9.43 -3.02 8.70
N ARG A 134 8.63 -4.08 8.89
CA ARG A 134 9.05 -5.26 9.64
C ARG A 134 10.07 -6.08 8.85
N HIS A 135 11.18 -6.46 9.47
CA HIS A 135 12.20 -7.32 8.88
C HIS A 135 12.98 -8.11 9.94
N PRO A 136 13.80 -9.11 9.57
CA PRO A 136 14.54 -9.94 10.55
C PRO A 136 15.56 -9.19 11.43
N GLY A 137 15.77 -7.90 11.18
CA GLY A 137 16.69 -7.06 11.94
C GLY A 137 16.01 -6.24 13.05
N ASN A 138 14.70 -6.06 12.99
CA ASN A 138 13.93 -5.31 13.99
C ASN A 138 12.77 -6.12 14.61
N ALA A 139 12.45 -7.31 14.08
CA ALA A 139 11.44 -8.20 14.62
C ALA A 139 11.98 -9.60 14.91
N SER A 140 11.35 -10.28 15.88
CA SER A 140 11.70 -11.65 16.28
C SER A 140 11.37 -12.70 15.21
N TYR A 141 10.40 -12.41 14.35
CA TYR A 141 10.08 -13.22 13.18
C TYR A 141 9.42 -12.36 12.08
N VAL A 142 9.45 -12.89 10.86
CA VAL A 142 8.73 -12.42 9.68
C VAL A 142 7.82 -13.53 9.15
N GLY A 143 6.86 -13.20 8.30
CA GLY A 143 5.93 -14.20 7.79
C GLY A 143 4.86 -13.71 6.83
N ALA A 144 4.63 -12.39 6.72
CA ALA A 144 3.56 -11.84 5.90
C ALA A 144 4.11 -10.66 5.11
N ALA A 145 4.33 -10.87 3.81
CA ALA A 145 4.96 -9.90 2.92
C ALA A 145 4.20 -8.57 2.88
N ALA A 146 2.88 -8.56 3.09
CA ALA A 146 2.10 -7.33 3.11
C ALA A 146 2.67 -6.38 4.18
N GLY A 147 2.70 -6.80 5.45
CA GLY A 147 3.27 -5.98 6.54
C GLY A 147 4.80 -5.88 6.59
N GLU A 148 5.49 -6.20 5.49
CA GLU A 148 6.96 -6.23 5.36
C GLU A 148 7.42 -5.62 4.02
N ASP A 149 6.50 -5.13 3.19
CA ASP A 149 6.76 -4.81 1.80
C ASP A 149 7.69 -3.60 1.65
N LEU A 150 7.54 -2.56 2.46
CA LEU A 150 8.42 -1.39 2.46
C LEU A 150 9.85 -1.80 2.85
N ALA A 151 9.97 -2.67 3.86
CA ALA A 151 11.26 -3.24 4.22
C ALA A 151 11.83 -4.04 3.04
N LEU A 152 11.05 -4.94 2.42
CA LEU A 152 11.51 -5.76 1.31
C LEU A 152 11.95 -4.92 0.11
N VAL A 153 11.18 -3.90 -0.27
CA VAL A 153 11.50 -3.07 -1.45
C VAL A 153 12.70 -2.14 -1.25
N THR A 154 12.96 -1.77 0.01
CA THR A 154 14.19 -1.07 0.41
C THR A 154 15.36 -2.03 0.69
N GLY A 155 15.17 -3.32 0.39
CA GLY A 155 16.22 -4.32 0.45
C GLY A 155 16.47 -4.87 1.85
N ARG A 156 15.47 -4.91 2.73
CA ARG A 156 15.53 -5.50 4.08
C ARG A 156 14.60 -6.71 4.14
N GLY A 157 15.15 -7.91 4.12
CA GLY A 157 14.37 -9.14 4.23
C GLY A 157 15.04 -10.29 3.48
N GLN A 158 14.27 -11.35 3.26
CA GLN A 158 14.73 -12.55 2.55
C GLN A 158 15.12 -12.22 1.11
N ALA A 159 16.20 -12.84 0.62
CA ALA A 159 16.83 -12.45 -0.65
C ALA A 159 15.99 -12.83 -1.88
N ASP A 160 15.18 -13.88 -1.81
CA ASP A 160 14.28 -14.30 -2.86
C ASP A 160 13.12 -13.31 -3.12
N LEU A 161 12.83 -12.41 -2.18
CA LEU A 161 11.89 -11.29 -2.38
C LEU A 161 12.59 -9.93 -2.43
N ALA A 162 13.58 -9.68 -1.59
CA ALA A 162 14.27 -8.39 -1.50
C ALA A 162 15.36 -8.18 -2.57
N ALA A 163 15.65 -9.22 -3.38
CA ALA A 163 16.69 -9.20 -4.41
C ALA A 163 16.31 -10.02 -5.66
N ILE A 164 15.03 -10.01 -6.07
CA ILE A 164 14.55 -10.66 -7.30
C ILE A 164 15.41 -10.14 -8.46
N GLU A 165 15.86 -11.06 -9.32
CA GLU A 165 16.81 -10.79 -10.42
C GLU A 165 18.17 -10.20 -9.99
N GLY A 166 18.55 -10.37 -8.72
CA GLY A 166 19.78 -9.78 -8.17
C GLY A 166 19.68 -8.27 -7.96
N ARG A 167 18.46 -7.70 -7.97
CA ARG A 167 18.19 -6.27 -7.88
C ARG A 167 17.88 -5.89 -6.45
N ARG A 168 18.86 -5.32 -5.74
CA ARG A 168 18.71 -4.89 -4.34
C ARG A 168 19.49 -3.60 -4.07
N PRO A 169 18.89 -2.61 -3.39
CA PRO A 169 17.45 -2.48 -3.13
C PRO A 169 16.70 -2.11 -4.43
N TYR A 170 15.38 -2.27 -4.45
CA TYR A 170 14.57 -1.81 -5.58
C TYR A 170 14.46 -0.28 -5.56
N PHE A 171 14.11 0.26 -4.39
CA PHE A 171 14.13 1.69 -4.09
C PHE A 171 15.22 1.99 -3.06
N ARG A 172 15.97 3.08 -3.22
CA ARG A 172 16.91 3.53 -2.19
C ARG A 172 16.14 4.23 -1.10
N ASP A 173 16.57 4.10 0.16
CA ASP A 173 15.93 4.77 1.30
C ASP A 173 15.70 6.28 1.07
N ILE A 174 16.67 6.97 0.45
CA ILE A 174 16.61 8.40 0.15
C ILE A 174 15.62 8.76 -0.98
N ASP A 175 15.19 7.79 -1.77
CA ASP A 175 14.27 7.94 -2.88
C ASP A 175 12.87 7.41 -2.48
N VAL A 176 12.58 7.29 -1.18
CA VAL A 176 11.29 6.85 -0.62
C VAL A 176 10.67 7.95 0.25
N VAL A 177 9.38 8.20 0.04
CA VAL A 177 8.57 9.12 0.85
C VAL A 177 7.38 8.36 1.42
N VAL A 178 7.28 8.28 2.74
CA VAL A 178 6.18 7.61 3.44
C VAL A 178 5.16 8.63 3.92
N LEU A 179 3.88 8.44 3.61
CA LEU A 179 2.79 9.37 3.93
C LEU A 179 1.66 8.61 4.62
N GLY A 180 1.02 9.23 5.61
CA GLY A 180 -0.22 8.69 6.18
C GLY A 180 -0.07 7.69 7.33
N ILE A 181 1.17 7.30 7.67
CA ILE A 181 1.42 6.45 8.84
C ILE A 181 0.89 7.11 10.11
N ARG A 182 0.46 6.30 11.08
CA ARG A 182 0.08 6.83 12.39
C ARG A 182 1.30 7.40 13.12
N ALA A 183 1.06 8.35 14.03
CA ALA A 183 2.15 8.98 14.79
C ALA A 183 2.86 7.98 15.72
N GLN A 184 2.14 6.94 16.11
CA GLN A 184 2.57 5.86 16.99
C GLN A 184 3.02 4.60 16.23
N ASP A 185 3.18 4.67 14.90
CA ASP A 185 3.67 3.56 14.09
C ASP A 185 4.94 2.93 14.72
N GLU A 186 4.94 1.58 14.79
CA GLU A 186 5.91 0.79 15.53
C GLU A 186 7.35 1.02 15.04
N TYR A 187 7.53 1.17 13.72
CA TYR A 187 8.85 1.22 13.07
C TYR A 187 9.25 2.64 12.65
N ARG A 188 8.53 3.67 13.11
CA ARG A 188 8.83 5.08 12.76
C ARG A 188 10.27 5.50 13.09
N LEU A 189 10.85 4.97 14.16
CA LEU A 189 12.25 5.26 14.51
C LEU A 189 13.24 4.53 13.60
N ASP A 190 12.90 3.31 13.13
CA ASP A 190 13.70 2.58 12.15
C ASP A 190 13.70 3.29 10.80
N LEU A 191 12.55 3.79 10.34
CA LEU A 191 12.45 4.63 9.15
C LEU A 191 13.34 5.87 9.25
N GLN A 192 13.28 6.57 10.38
CA GLN A 192 14.13 7.74 10.64
C GLN A 192 15.62 7.36 10.64
N ALA A 193 16.00 6.23 11.25
CA ALA A 193 17.37 5.75 11.28
C ALA A 193 17.88 5.33 9.89
N ALA A 194 17.00 4.81 9.04
CA ALA A 194 17.28 4.51 7.64
C ALA A 194 17.39 5.77 6.75
N GLY A 195 16.95 6.93 7.25
CA GLY A 195 16.88 8.16 6.47
C GLY A 195 15.69 8.21 5.51
N ILE A 196 14.71 7.34 5.69
CA ILE A 196 13.43 7.38 4.95
C ILE A 196 12.61 8.52 5.54
N ILE A 197 12.19 9.44 4.68
CA ILE A 197 11.41 10.59 5.12
C ILE A 197 9.94 10.23 5.23
N THR A 198 9.32 10.71 6.29
CA THR A 198 7.93 10.38 6.62
C THR A 198 7.11 11.64 6.86
N ARG A 199 5.83 11.62 6.47
CA ARG A 199 4.83 12.58 6.92
C ARG A 199 3.62 11.83 7.51
N PRO A 200 3.61 11.60 8.83
CA PRO A 200 2.50 10.98 9.53
C PRO A 200 1.21 11.81 9.45
N VAL A 201 0.05 11.20 9.73
CA VAL A 201 -1.27 11.85 9.61
C VAL A 201 -1.35 13.23 10.27
N PRO A 202 -0.88 13.46 11.52
CA PRO A 202 -0.98 14.79 12.13
C PRO A 202 -0.23 15.88 11.36
N ALA A 203 0.94 15.55 10.79
CA ALA A 203 1.72 16.47 9.97
C ALA A 203 1.09 16.66 8.59
N LEU A 204 0.57 15.59 7.98
CA LEU A 204 -0.19 15.65 6.73
C LEU A 204 -1.39 16.59 6.87
N ARG A 205 -2.15 16.50 7.96
CA ARG A 205 -3.29 17.36 8.26
C ARG A 205 -2.91 18.82 8.52
N ALA A 206 -1.84 19.05 9.29
CA ALA A 206 -1.36 20.39 9.57
C ALA A 206 -0.92 21.12 8.29
N GLU A 207 -0.30 20.41 7.36
CA GLU A 207 0.09 20.97 6.06
C GLU A 207 -1.06 20.97 5.04
N GLY A 208 -1.94 19.99 5.11
CA GLY A 208 -2.96 19.72 4.10
C GLY A 208 -2.45 18.79 3.01
N ALA A 209 -3.38 18.01 2.43
CA ALA A 209 -3.10 16.97 1.45
C ALA A 209 -2.38 17.49 0.19
N ALA A 210 -2.84 18.61 -0.39
CA ALA A 210 -2.22 19.18 -1.60
C ALA A 210 -0.77 19.62 -1.38
N ARG A 211 -0.47 20.29 -0.26
CA ARG A 211 0.90 20.66 0.10
C ARG A 211 1.76 19.45 0.44
N THR A 212 1.15 18.36 0.88
CA THR A 212 1.82 17.09 1.11
C THR A 212 2.20 16.39 -0.18
N ALA A 213 1.32 16.36 -1.17
CA ALA A 213 1.64 15.87 -2.51
C ALA A 213 2.80 16.66 -3.14
N GLN A 214 2.71 18.00 -3.11
CA GLN A 214 3.76 18.88 -3.64
C GLN A 214 5.10 18.65 -2.92
N TRP A 215 5.08 18.52 -1.60
CA TRP A 215 6.28 18.21 -0.84
C TRP A 215 6.88 16.86 -1.25
N ALA A 216 6.08 15.80 -1.38
CA ALA A 216 6.57 14.49 -1.82
C ALA A 216 7.24 14.58 -3.20
N HIS A 217 6.68 15.36 -4.12
CA HIS A 217 7.30 15.62 -5.43
C HIS A 217 8.67 16.29 -5.30
N GLU A 218 8.80 17.31 -4.43
CA GLU A 218 10.06 18.02 -4.20
C GLU A 218 11.15 17.10 -3.63
N GLN A 219 10.78 16.17 -2.75
CA GLN A 219 11.73 15.21 -2.17
C GLN A 219 12.25 14.21 -3.20
N LEU A 220 11.48 13.93 -4.24
CA LEU A 220 11.83 13.00 -5.31
C LEU A 220 12.28 13.71 -6.60
N ALA A 221 12.62 15.00 -6.53
CA ALA A 221 12.99 15.80 -7.70
C ALA A 221 14.25 15.30 -8.43
N ASP A 222 15.15 14.59 -7.72
CA ASP A 222 16.34 13.97 -8.30
C ASP A 222 16.08 12.59 -8.95
N CYS A 223 14.85 12.06 -8.83
CA CYS A 223 14.42 10.84 -9.50
C CYS A 223 13.90 11.15 -10.91
N ALA A 224 14.07 10.21 -11.84
CA ALA A 224 13.52 10.34 -13.19
C ALA A 224 11.97 10.31 -13.20
N GLY A 225 11.39 9.71 -12.17
CA GLY A 225 9.96 9.65 -11.86
C GLY A 225 9.74 8.92 -10.54
N TYR A 226 8.49 8.71 -10.16
CA TYR A 226 8.14 7.91 -8.98
C TYR A 226 6.89 7.07 -9.20
N TRP A 227 6.78 6.01 -8.40
CA TRP A 227 5.60 5.17 -8.29
C TRP A 227 4.81 5.54 -7.04
N VAL A 228 3.49 5.43 -7.08
CA VAL A 228 2.62 5.66 -5.93
C VAL A 228 1.99 4.34 -5.51
N HIS A 229 2.29 3.93 -4.29
CA HIS A 229 1.62 2.83 -3.60
C HIS A 229 0.57 3.40 -2.65
N ILE A 230 -0.63 2.84 -2.66
CA ILE A 230 -1.73 3.25 -1.76
C ILE A 230 -2.31 2.00 -1.11
N ASP A 231 -2.05 1.83 0.18
CA ASP A 231 -2.86 0.99 1.05
C ASP A 231 -4.11 1.77 1.46
N VAL A 232 -5.28 1.17 1.23
CA VAL A 232 -6.58 1.76 1.58
C VAL A 232 -6.74 1.95 3.10
N ASP A 233 -6.00 1.23 3.94
CA ASP A 233 -6.01 1.36 5.41
C ASP A 233 -5.38 2.67 5.93
N VAL A 234 -4.78 3.47 5.04
CA VAL A 234 -4.42 4.86 5.33
C VAL A 234 -5.66 5.66 5.77
N LEU A 235 -6.84 5.26 5.30
CA LEU A 235 -8.12 5.82 5.68
C LEU A 235 -8.50 5.43 7.11
N ASP A 236 -9.20 6.34 7.80
CA ASP A 236 -9.70 6.04 9.13
C ASP A 236 -10.79 4.94 9.08
N PRO A 237 -10.79 3.96 9.99
CA PRO A 237 -11.84 2.94 10.08
C PRO A 237 -13.26 3.48 10.22
N ALA A 238 -13.44 4.73 10.69
CA ALA A 238 -14.73 5.40 10.70
C ALA A 238 -15.31 5.65 9.30
N VAL A 239 -14.48 5.71 8.26
CA VAL A 239 -14.89 5.87 6.86
C VAL A 239 -14.54 4.65 6.00
N MET A 240 -13.57 3.83 6.41
CA MET A 240 -13.13 2.64 5.69
C MET A 240 -12.78 1.50 6.67
N PRO A 241 -13.78 0.75 7.16
CA PRO A 241 -13.54 -0.41 8.00
C PRO A 241 -13.22 -1.69 7.20
N ALA A 242 -13.39 -1.66 5.87
CA ALA A 242 -13.30 -2.83 5.00
C ALA A 242 -11.85 -3.08 4.51
N VAL A 243 -10.95 -3.30 5.47
CA VAL A 243 -9.52 -3.57 5.27
C VAL A 243 -9.04 -4.66 6.24
N ASP A 244 -7.87 -5.25 6.02
CA ASP A 244 -7.34 -6.34 6.87
C ASP A 244 -6.91 -5.84 8.27
N ALA A 245 -6.27 -4.66 8.34
CA ALA A 245 -5.70 -4.10 9.55
C ALA A 245 -6.20 -2.66 9.85
N PRO A 246 -7.47 -2.44 10.23
CA PRO A 246 -7.98 -1.09 10.49
C PRO A 246 -7.32 -0.44 11.72
N ASP A 247 -6.69 0.73 11.55
CA ASP A 247 -6.08 1.51 12.64
C ASP A 247 -6.66 2.94 12.76
N PRO A 248 -7.29 3.31 13.90
CA PRO A 248 -7.84 4.65 14.13
C PRO A 248 -6.85 5.81 13.96
N GLY A 249 -7.37 6.98 13.60
CA GLY A 249 -6.57 8.19 13.42
C GLY A 249 -6.05 8.38 11.99
N GLY A 250 -6.64 7.66 11.02
CA GLY A 250 -6.34 7.78 9.59
C GLY A 250 -6.91 9.03 8.94
N ILE A 251 -6.69 9.17 7.63
CA ILE A 251 -7.23 10.27 6.82
C ILE A 251 -8.66 9.98 6.33
N ALA A 252 -9.39 10.99 5.89
CA ALA A 252 -10.68 10.81 5.23
C ALA A 252 -10.53 10.71 3.69
N PHE A 253 -11.55 10.20 3.01
CA PHE A 253 -11.59 10.11 1.55
C PHE A 253 -11.26 11.43 0.84
N ALA A 254 -11.81 12.56 1.32
CA ALA A 254 -11.52 13.87 0.75
C ALA A 254 -10.04 14.26 0.85
N GLU A 255 -9.35 13.84 1.92
CA GLU A 255 -7.91 14.07 2.07
C GLU A 255 -7.13 13.18 1.10
N LEU A 256 -7.52 11.91 0.93
CA LEU A 256 -6.92 10.98 -0.02
C LEU A 256 -7.13 11.42 -1.48
N GLU A 257 -8.32 11.90 -1.84
CA GLU A 257 -8.63 12.43 -3.18
C GLU A 257 -7.68 13.57 -3.54
N ILE A 258 -7.56 14.56 -2.65
CA ILE A 258 -6.69 15.73 -2.87
C ILE A 258 -5.22 15.32 -2.92
N LEU A 259 -4.82 14.38 -2.07
CA LEU A 259 -3.45 13.85 -2.04
C LEU A 259 -3.13 13.15 -3.37
N LEU A 260 -3.99 12.22 -3.80
CA LEU A 260 -3.83 11.49 -5.05
C LEU A 260 -3.80 12.44 -6.25
N ALA A 261 -4.73 13.40 -6.32
CA ALA A 261 -4.76 14.41 -7.37
C ALA A 261 -3.44 15.18 -7.47
N GLY A 262 -2.91 15.67 -6.34
CA GLY A 262 -1.62 16.36 -6.35
C GLY A 262 -0.45 15.44 -6.72
N LEU A 263 -0.47 14.17 -6.30
CA LEU A 263 0.60 13.21 -6.59
C LEU A 263 0.62 12.79 -8.07
N VAL A 264 -0.50 12.83 -8.78
CA VAL A 264 -0.57 12.43 -10.20
C VAL A 264 -0.60 13.62 -11.17
N ASP A 265 -0.73 14.85 -10.68
CA ASP A 265 -0.70 16.09 -11.47
C ASP A 265 0.73 16.46 -11.92
N THR A 266 1.44 15.48 -12.49
CA THR A 266 2.81 15.64 -12.97
C THR A 266 3.18 14.50 -13.92
N PRO A 267 3.99 14.77 -14.97
CA PRO A 267 4.52 13.71 -15.83
C PRO A 267 5.48 12.75 -15.11
N HIS A 268 5.94 13.09 -13.90
CA HIS A 268 6.89 12.30 -13.12
C HIS A 268 6.24 11.14 -12.34
N CYS A 269 4.93 11.18 -12.11
CA CYS A 269 4.20 10.05 -11.54
C CYS A 269 4.01 8.97 -12.61
N LEU A 270 4.66 7.83 -12.45
CA LEU A 270 4.74 6.81 -13.50
C LEU A 270 3.51 5.91 -13.54
N GLY A 271 2.89 5.67 -12.38
CA GLY A 271 1.67 4.89 -12.20
C GLY A 271 1.27 4.85 -10.73
N VAL A 272 0.12 4.27 -10.46
CA VAL A 272 -0.47 4.10 -9.13
C VAL A 272 -0.87 2.65 -8.95
N GLU A 273 -0.72 2.13 -7.74
CA GLU A 273 -1.39 0.92 -7.29
C GLU A 273 -2.22 1.18 -6.04
N LEU A 274 -3.29 0.40 -5.88
CA LEU A 274 -4.23 0.47 -4.77
C LEU A 274 -4.44 -0.92 -4.19
N THR A 275 -4.33 -1.08 -2.86
CA THR A 275 -4.29 -2.37 -2.17
C THR A 275 -5.17 -2.39 -0.91
N VAL A 276 -5.37 -3.59 -0.36
CA VAL A 276 -5.93 -3.92 0.98
C VAL A 276 -7.39 -3.50 1.22
N PHE A 277 -8.13 -3.19 0.16
CA PHE A 277 -9.60 -3.22 0.25
C PHE A 277 -10.09 -4.68 0.34
N ASP A 278 -10.89 -5.02 1.36
CA ASP A 278 -11.49 -6.35 1.51
C ASP A 278 -13.01 -6.31 1.32
N PRO A 279 -13.52 -6.74 0.15
CA PRO A 279 -14.96 -6.78 -0.13
C PRO A 279 -15.77 -7.72 0.76
N ASP A 280 -15.14 -8.66 1.49
CA ASP A 280 -15.88 -9.50 2.46
C ASP A 280 -16.43 -8.68 3.63
N TYR A 281 -15.89 -7.48 3.86
CA TYR A 281 -16.39 -6.50 4.82
C TYR A 281 -17.24 -5.38 4.20
N ASP A 282 -17.53 -5.47 2.89
CA ASP A 282 -18.36 -4.49 2.13
C ASP A 282 -19.48 -5.18 1.32
N PRO A 283 -20.43 -5.86 1.98
CA PRO A 283 -21.42 -6.69 1.29
C PRO A 283 -22.42 -5.92 0.42
N ASP A 284 -22.55 -4.60 0.63
CA ASP A 284 -23.43 -3.73 -0.16
C ASP A 284 -22.69 -2.86 -1.19
N GLY A 285 -21.35 -2.97 -1.25
CA GLY A 285 -20.51 -2.23 -2.21
C GLY A 285 -20.39 -0.73 -1.89
N THR A 286 -20.80 -0.28 -0.70
CA THR A 286 -20.75 1.15 -0.36
C THR A 286 -19.32 1.66 -0.33
N TYR A 287 -18.40 0.90 0.27
CA TYR A 287 -17.00 1.30 0.38
C TYR A 287 -16.28 1.19 -0.97
N ALA A 288 -16.58 0.16 -1.77
CA ALA A 288 -16.10 0.04 -3.13
C ALA A 288 -16.52 1.25 -3.99
N ALA A 289 -17.78 1.69 -3.89
CA ALA A 289 -18.26 2.87 -4.59
C ALA A 289 -17.50 4.15 -4.19
N GLU A 290 -17.22 4.35 -2.89
CA GLU A 290 -16.48 5.51 -2.39
C GLU A 290 -15.00 5.49 -2.80
N ILE A 291 -14.36 4.32 -2.82
CA ILE A 291 -13.01 4.14 -3.37
C ILE A 291 -13.02 4.53 -4.86
N VAL A 292 -13.97 4.03 -5.65
CA VAL A 292 -14.06 4.38 -7.07
C VAL A 292 -14.32 5.86 -7.27
N ASN A 293 -15.16 6.50 -6.46
CA ASN A 293 -15.36 7.95 -6.50
C ASN A 293 -14.05 8.71 -6.28
N THR A 294 -13.31 8.34 -5.24
CA THR A 294 -12.04 8.96 -4.85
C THR A 294 -10.96 8.75 -5.89
N VAL A 295 -10.82 7.53 -6.42
CA VAL A 295 -9.85 7.20 -7.48
C VAL A 295 -10.18 7.94 -8.78
N VAL A 296 -11.45 7.99 -9.18
CA VAL A 296 -11.85 8.70 -10.41
C VAL A 296 -11.58 10.20 -10.30
N ALA A 297 -11.92 10.81 -9.17
CA ALA A 297 -11.64 12.22 -8.93
C ALA A 297 -10.14 12.51 -8.80
N GLY A 298 -9.42 11.70 -8.01
CA GLY A 298 -7.98 11.83 -7.81
C GLY A 298 -7.15 11.59 -9.06
N LEU A 299 -7.58 10.73 -9.99
CA LEU A 299 -6.88 10.50 -11.26
C LEU A 299 -7.28 11.46 -12.39
N ALA A 300 -8.20 12.40 -12.15
CA ALA A 300 -8.61 13.37 -13.16
C ALA A 300 -7.42 14.12 -13.82
N PRO A 301 -6.36 14.54 -13.09
CA PRO A 301 -5.21 15.24 -13.68
C PRO A 301 -4.44 14.41 -14.72
N VAL A 302 -4.37 13.08 -14.57
CA VAL A 302 -3.69 12.18 -15.54
C VAL A 302 -4.30 12.31 -16.94
N THR A 303 -5.61 12.48 -16.99
CA THR A 303 -6.38 12.59 -18.23
C THR A 303 -6.50 14.03 -18.73
N ALA A 304 -5.93 15.02 -18.05
CA ALA A 304 -6.07 16.42 -18.44
C ALA A 304 -5.28 16.74 -19.74
N PRO A 305 -5.77 17.65 -20.61
CA PRO A 305 -5.15 17.96 -21.91
C PRO A 305 -3.70 18.46 -21.85
N GLU A 306 -3.28 19.03 -20.71
CA GLU A 306 -1.94 19.58 -20.46
C GLU A 306 -0.91 18.54 -19.98
N ALA A 307 -1.32 17.30 -19.73
CA ALA A 307 -0.40 16.23 -19.35
C ALA A 307 0.65 15.99 -20.46
N VAL A 308 1.91 16.29 -20.15
CA VAL A 308 3.06 15.99 -20.99
C VAL A 308 3.37 14.49 -20.80
N PRO A 309 3.66 13.71 -21.85
CA PRO A 309 4.13 12.33 -21.67
C PRO A 309 5.37 12.31 -20.77
N PRO A 310 5.64 11.21 -20.03
CA PRO A 310 6.74 11.18 -19.08
C PRO A 310 8.04 11.61 -19.77
N ARG A 311 8.49 12.82 -19.44
CA ARG A 311 9.88 13.19 -19.67
C ARG A 311 10.60 12.64 -18.46
N LEU A 312 11.01 11.39 -18.59
CA LEU A 312 12.07 10.83 -17.76
C LEU A 312 13.19 11.86 -17.79
N LEU A 313 13.47 12.49 -16.65
CA LEU A 313 14.56 13.43 -16.57
C LEU A 313 15.82 12.66 -16.95
N PRO A 314 16.66 13.17 -17.88
CA PRO A 314 17.98 12.61 -18.06
C PRO A 314 18.65 12.59 -16.69
N GLY A 315 19.14 11.42 -16.26
CA GLY A 315 19.94 11.35 -15.04
C GLY A 315 21.09 12.36 -15.11
N PRO A 316 21.58 12.88 -13.97
CA PRO A 316 22.72 13.78 -13.97
C PRO A 316 23.87 13.15 -14.76
N SER A 317 24.27 13.79 -15.84
CA SER A 317 25.40 13.35 -16.66
C SER A 317 26.61 13.21 -15.75
N ALA A 318 27.05 11.97 -15.51
CA ALA A 318 28.35 11.72 -14.92
C ALA A 318 29.41 12.19 -15.92
N ALA A 319 29.78 13.47 -15.86
CA ALA A 319 30.90 13.97 -16.61
C ALA A 319 32.15 13.18 -16.19
N PRO A 320 32.93 12.60 -17.13
CA PRO A 320 34.17 11.96 -16.78
C PRO A 320 35.14 13.04 -16.27
N SER A 321 35.57 12.91 -15.02
CA SER A 321 36.63 13.75 -14.46
C SER A 321 37.87 13.64 -15.36
N PRO A 322 38.46 14.75 -15.82
CA PRO A 322 39.64 14.67 -16.67
C PRO A 322 40.83 14.17 -15.85
N ARG A 323 41.44 13.07 -16.33
CA ARG A 323 42.77 12.65 -15.91
C ARG A 323 43.74 13.82 -16.11
N ARG A 324 44.28 14.38 -15.02
CA ARG A 324 45.47 15.22 -15.09
C ARG A 324 46.72 14.34 -15.11
N GLY A 325 47.20 14.07 -16.31
CA GLY A 325 48.61 13.78 -16.55
C GLY A 325 49.38 15.07 -16.83
N ASN A 326 50.59 15.15 -16.27
CA ASN A 326 51.79 15.90 -16.71
C ASN A 326 52.80 15.74 -15.54
N GLY A 327 53.82 14.85 -15.59
CA GLY A 327 55.07 15.01 -16.35
C GLY A 327 55.76 16.33 -15.94
N ARG A 328 56.95 16.43 -15.34
CA ARG A 328 58.23 15.67 -15.19
C ARG A 328 59.07 16.52 -14.15
N PRO A 329 60.37 16.33 -13.82
CA PRO A 329 61.32 15.24 -14.07
C PRO A 329 62.14 14.76 -12.82
N VAL A 330 62.73 13.57 -12.93
CA VAL A 330 63.74 13.01 -12.01
C VAL A 330 65.16 13.34 -12.50
N PRO A 331 66.15 13.54 -11.59
CA PRO A 331 67.46 12.87 -11.75
C PRO A 331 68.03 12.37 -10.38
N PRO A 332 69.20 11.69 -10.30
CA PRO A 332 69.27 10.22 -10.38
C PRO A 332 70.14 9.56 -9.26
N VAL A 333 70.37 8.24 -9.42
CA VAL A 333 71.48 7.39 -8.87
C VAL A 333 71.21 6.79 -7.46
N ALA A 334 71.41 5.51 -7.12
CA ALA A 334 72.16 4.39 -7.69
C ALA A 334 71.56 3.01 -7.29
N ALA A 335 72.03 1.99 -8.00
CA ALA A 335 71.71 0.58 -7.95
C ALA A 335 72.07 -0.19 -6.67
N ALA A 336 71.35 -1.30 -6.42
CA ALA A 336 71.84 -2.68 -6.18
C ALA A 336 70.65 -3.51 -5.66
N ALA A 337 70.17 -4.55 -6.38
CA ALA A 337 70.58 -5.96 -6.25
C ALA A 337 70.33 -6.54 -4.84
N ALA A 338 69.87 -7.76 -4.59
CA ALA A 338 69.30 -8.89 -5.31
C ALA A 338 69.00 -9.94 -4.21
N ALA A 339 68.19 -10.96 -4.52
CA ALA A 339 68.14 -12.29 -3.84
C ALA A 339 67.59 -12.32 -2.38
N SER A 340 66.94 -13.37 -1.88
CA SER A 340 66.48 -14.68 -2.38
C SER A 340 65.64 -15.38 -1.30
N ALA A 341 64.88 -16.39 -1.72
CA ALA A 341 64.53 -17.64 -1.01
C ALA A 341 63.56 -17.53 0.19
N ALA A 342 62.37 -18.11 0.11
CA ALA A 342 62.03 -19.52 0.40
C ALA A 342 62.28 -19.88 1.88
N GLY A 343 61.38 -20.49 2.65
CA GLY A 343 60.06 -21.06 2.44
C GLY A 343 59.64 -21.80 3.74
N VAL A 344 58.44 -22.39 3.74
CA VAL A 344 57.98 -23.55 4.56
C VAL A 344 57.86 -23.30 6.08
N ALA A 345 56.68 -23.08 6.66
CA ALA A 345 55.57 -24.01 7.02
C ALA A 345 55.73 -24.79 8.34
N ALA A 346 54.60 -24.86 9.07
CA ALA A 346 54.23 -25.78 10.16
C ALA A 346 54.95 -25.61 11.52
N ALA A 347 54.43 -25.97 12.70
CA ALA A 347 53.09 -26.21 13.25
C ALA A 347 53.31 -26.48 14.77
N ALA A 348 52.24 -26.30 15.56
CA ALA A 348 51.89 -27.06 16.78
C ALA A 348 52.65 -26.91 18.12
N SER A 349 51.83 -26.62 19.15
CA SER A 349 51.67 -27.35 20.44
C SER A 349 52.59 -27.10 21.66
N GLY A 350 51.97 -27.24 22.84
CA GLY A 350 52.58 -27.40 24.19
C GLY A 350 52.31 -26.18 25.09
N ALA A 351 51.39 -26.14 26.06
CA ALA A 351 51.01 -26.99 27.20
C ALA A 351 51.94 -26.91 28.44
N ALA A 352 51.32 -26.49 29.57
CA ALA A 352 51.67 -26.65 31.00
C ALA A 352 52.95 -25.93 31.51
N ASP A 353 53.10 -25.48 32.76
CA ASP A 353 52.52 -25.92 34.05
C ASP A 353 52.87 -24.94 35.21
N HIS A 354 52.23 -25.16 36.37
CA HIS A 354 52.51 -24.75 37.77
C HIS A 354 52.01 -23.35 38.19
N GLY A 355 51.14 -23.18 39.18
CA GLY A 355 51.05 -23.79 40.53
C GLY A 355 51.08 -22.59 41.50
N ASP A 356 50.15 -22.37 42.42
CA ASP A 356 50.01 -23.12 43.66
C ASP A 356 48.76 -22.66 44.44
N ALA A 357 48.30 -23.51 45.34
CA ALA A 357 47.05 -23.45 46.07
C ALA A 357 47.04 -22.48 47.27
N GLN A 358 45.84 -22.06 47.69
CA GLN A 358 45.39 -22.23 49.08
C GLN A 358 43.87 -22.11 49.21
N SER A 359 43.32 -23.15 49.83
CA SER A 359 41.93 -23.42 50.16
C SER A 359 41.47 -22.69 51.42
N LEU A 360 40.22 -22.24 51.46
CA LEU A 360 39.38 -22.23 52.67
C LEU A 360 37.91 -22.44 52.25
N THR A 361 37.35 -23.56 52.69
CA THR A 361 35.94 -23.95 52.58
C THR A 361 35.13 -23.40 53.74
N VAL A 362 33.92 -22.87 53.48
CA VAL A 362 32.78 -22.96 54.41
C VAL A 362 31.47 -22.98 53.62
N ASP A 363 30.47 -23.61 54.24
CA ASP A 363 29.33 -24.34 53.71
C ASP A 363 28.23 -23.60 52.93
N ALA A 364 27.45 -24.45 52.26
CA ALA A 364 26.21 -24.20 51.54
C ALA A 364 25.07 -23.69 52.43
N ASP A 365 24.22 -22.83 51.86
CA ASP A 365 22.83 -22.66 52.29
C ASP A 365 21.94 -22.35 51.07
N GLU A 366 20.68 -22.79 51.15
CA GLU A 366 19.70 -22.98 50.07
C GLU A 366 19.26 -21.71 49.30
N PRO A 367 18.77 -21.85 48.04
CA PRO A 367 18.09 -20.78 47.31
C PRO A 367 16.57 -20.75 47.58
N GLY A 368 16.08 -19.59 48.01
CA GLY A 368 14.65 -19.28 48.11
C GLY A 368 13.93 -19.14 46.76
N PRO A 369 12.57 -19.19 46.74
CA PRO A 369 11.82 -19.68 45.60
C PRO A 369 11.60 -18.65 44.49
N ALA A 370 11.68 -19.15 43.26
CA ALA A 370 11.23 -18.48 42.04
C ALA A 370 9.70 -18.32 42.04
N ALA A 371 9.24 -17.09 41.78
CA ALA A 371 7.84 -16.80 41.52
C ALA A 371 7.46 -17.31 40.13
N VAL A 372 6.65 -18.37 40.12
CA VAL A 372 5.97 -18.91 38.94
C VAL A 372 4.71 -18.07 38.70
N PHE A 373 4.69 -17.27 37.64
CA PHE A 373 3.44 -16.69 37.14
C PHE A 373 2.88 -17.63 36.07
N GLY A 374 1.86 -18.41 36.47
CA GLY A 374 1.05 -19.22 35.57
C GLY A 374 0.17 -18.32 34.72
N LEU A 375 0.24 -18.51 33.40
CA LEU A 375 -0.73 -17.97 32.45
C LEU A 375 -1.67 -19.12 32.07
N GLU A 376 -2.90 -19.07 32.59
CA GLU A 376 -4.00 -19.88 32.10
C GLU A 376 -4.62 -19.25 30.85
N PRO A 377 -5.07 -20.04 29.86
CA PRO A 377 -5.65 -19.53 28.63
C PRO A 377 -7.12 -19.12 28.82
N VAL A 378 -7.44 -17.87 28.48
CA VAL A 378 -8.81 -17.36 28.45
C VAL A 378 -9.50 -17.83 27.15
N GLY A 379 -10.53 -18.66 27.30
CA GLY A 379 -11.41 -19.08 26.20
C GLY A 379 -12.39 -17.97 25.75
N PRO A 380 -13.00 -18.10 24.56
CA PRO A 380 -13.82 -17.06 23.97
C PRO A 380 -15.21 -16.97 24.63
N PRO A 381 -15.81 -15.77 24.76
CA PRO A 381 -17.18 -15.65 25.26
C PRO A 381 -18.20 -16.10 24.22
N ALA A 382 -19.19 -16.83 24.70
CA ALA A 382 -20.27 -17.46 23.95
C ALA A 382 -21.28 -16.45 23.36
N SER A 383 -21.84 -16.85 22.22
CA SER A 383 -22.95 -16.26 21.49
C SER A 383 -24.23 -16.08 22.32
N ALA A 384 -24.88 -14.91 22.23
CA ALA A 384 -26.28 -14.72 22.60
C ALA A 384 -27.06 -14.16 21.40
N GLY A 385 -28.07 -14.93 20.95
CA GLY A 385 -28.98 -14.56 19.85
C GLY A 385 -30.02 -13.50 20.23
N PRO A 386 -30.91 -13.13 19.29
CA PRO A 386 -31.62 -11.86 19.31
C PRO A 386 -32.91 -11.90 20.13
N GLY A 387 -33.02 -11.02 21.13
CA GLY A 387 -34.25 -10.76 21.88
C GLY A 387 -34.99 -9.55 21.34
N ARG A 388 -36.09 -9.76 20.62
CA ARG A 388 -37.16 -8.76 20.47
C ARG A 388 -37.92 -8.65 21.79
N LEU A 389 -38.30 -7.44 22.22
CA LEU A 389 -39.71 -7.01 22.43
C LEU A 389 -39.84 -5.66 23.16
N ARG A 390 -40.56 -4.76 22.46
CA ARG A 390 -41.63 -3.83 22.89
C ARG A 390 -41.40 -2.67 23.88
N ARG A 391 -41.96 -1.54 23.42
CA ARG A 391 -42.24 -0.25 24.08
C ARG A 391 -43.07 -0.37 25.36
N SER A 392 -42.83 0.54 26.31
CA SER A 392 -43.87 1.27 27.06
C SER A 392 -43.33 2.58 27.66
N SER A 393 -44.29 3.46 28.01
CA SER A 393 -44.27 4.92 28.12
C SER A 393 -44.06 5.53 29.53
N ALA A 394 -43.87 6.86 29.54
CA ALA A 394 -44.01 7.87 30.63
C ALA A 394 -42.87 7.94 31.67
N ALA A 395 -42.50 9.06 32.28
CA ALA A 395 -43.12 10.38 32.49
C ALA A 395 -42.04 11.47 32.71
N ALA A 396 -42.49 12.73 32.75
CA ALA A 396 -41.73 13.98 32.73
C ALA A 396 -41.20 14.48 34.10
N ALA A 397 -40.12 15.28 34.04
CA ALA A 397 -39.73 16.46 34.84
C ALA A 397 -38.30 16.83 34.38
N GLY A 398 -37.86 18.04 34.03
CA GLY A 398 -38.26 19.40 34.30
C GLY A 398 -36.97 20.14 34.70
N LEU A 399 -36.53 21.17 33.96
CA LEU A 399 -35.77 22.30 34.52
C LEU A 399 -35.64 23.46 33.51
N GLU A 400 -35.87 24.66 34.03
CA GLU A 400 -35.96 25.96 33.36
C GLU A 400 -34.59 26.61 33.09
N ALA A 401 -34.53 27.53 32.12
CA ALA A 401 -33.73 28.77 32.22
C ALA A 401 -34.26 29.85 31.25
N THR A 402 -34.36 31.06 31.78
CA THR A 402 -35.10 32.22 31.26
C THR A 402 -34.19 33.24 30.56
N LEU A 403 -34.83 34.02 29.69
CA LEU A 403 -34.39 35.13 28.81
C LEU A 403 -33.74 36.36 29.49
N GLY A 404 -33.01 37.16 28.68
CA GLY A 404 -32.66 38.56 28.93
C GLY A 404 -32.45 39.37 27.62
N SER A 405 -33.08 40.55 27.53
CA SER A 405 -33.41 41.37 26.35
C SER A 405 -32.35 42.39 25.82
N ALA A 406 -32.42 42.67 24.49
CA ALA A 406 -32.43 43.94 23.67
C ALA A 406 -31.70 45.26 24.14
N PRO A 407 -31.45 46.33 23.31
CA PRO A 407 -32.09 46.76 22.02
C PRO A 407 -31.19 47.42 20.91
N GLY A 408 -31.83 47.81 19.76
CA GLY A 408 -31.27 48.34 18.46
C GLY A 408 -30.78 49.82 18.43
N PRO A 409 -30.90 50.66 17.35
CA PRO A 409 -31.64 50.54 16.05
C PRO A 409 -30.90 51.07 14.76
N GLY A 410 -31.56 51.06 13.57
CA GLY A 410 -31.28 52.04 12.48
C GLY A 410 -31.46 51.65 10.99
N SER A 411 -32.61 52.07 10.39
CA SER A 411 -32.79 52.72 9.06
C SER A 411 -32.49 52.01 7.70
N GLY A 412 -33.51 51.94 6.81
CA GLY A 412 -33.47 51.48 5.38
C GLY A 412 -32.91 52.51 4.37
N PRO A 413 -33.33 52.58 3.06
CA PRO A 413 -34.41 51.87 2.34
C PRO A 413 -34.04 51.36 0.89
N GLY A 414 -34.99 50.71 0.18
CA GLY A 414 -34.90 50.52 -1.28
C GLY A 414 -35.93 49.55 -1.91
N ALA A 415 -37.00 50.10 -2.50
CA ALA A 415 -38.03 49.45 -3.32
C ALA A 415 -37.45 48.94 -4.68
N ALA A 416 -38.10 48.17 -5.58
CA ALA A 416 -39.52 48.05 -5.91
C ALA A 416 -39.82 46.80 -6.75
N SER A 417 -41.09 46.41 -6.65
CA SER A 417 -41.89 45.42 -7.39
C SER A 417 -41.97 45.60 -8.91
N ARG A 418 -42.22 44.49 -9.65
CA ARG A 418 -43.28 44.40 -10.68
C ARG A 418 -43.91 43.01 -10.71
N SER A 419 -45.24 42.99 -10.82
CA SER A 419 -46.13 41.84 -10.71
C SER A 419 -47.08 41.74 -11.92
N GLY A 420 -47.18 40.52 -12.49
CA GLY A 420 -48.37 39.88 -13.10
C GLY A 420 -48.72 40.20 -14.57
N PRO A 421 -49.62 39.41 -15.23
CA PRO A 421 -50.26 38.15 -14.83
C PRO A 421 -50.22 37.01 -15.90
N GLY A 422 -50.76 35.81 -15.57
CA GLY A 422 -50.84 34.57 -16.39
C GLY A 422 -51.78 34.65 -17.62
N PRO A 423 -52.18 33.54 -18.30
CA PRO A 423 -52.68 32.28 -17.69
C PRO A 423 -52.32 30.94 -18.43
N ALA A 424 -52.63 29.81 -17.77
CA ALA A 424 -52.91 28.49 -18.39
C ALA A 424 -54.45 28.29 -18.42
N PRO A 425 -55.07 27.36 -19.21
CA PRO A 425 -55.01 25.91 -18.92
C PRO A 425 -55.30 24.92 -20.09
N GLY A 426 -55.15 23.61 -19.80
CA GLY A 426 -55.83 22.47 -20.48
C GLY A 426 -54.94 21.66 -21.44
N GLY A 427 -54.94 20.33 -21.48
CA GLY A 427 -55.69 19.28 -20.79
C GLY A 427 -55.62 17.96 -21.60
N GLY A 428 -55.66 16.80 -20.91
CA GLY A 428 -55.95 15.45 -21.46
C GLY A 428 -54.76 14.73 -22.14
N SER A 429 -54.58 13.41 -22.08
CA SER A 429 -55.41 12.31 -21.58
C SER A 429 -54.57 11.03 -21.46
N VAL A 430 -54.91 10.23 -20.46
CA VAL A 430 -54.52 8.83 -20.19
C VAL A 430 -55.16 7.88 -21.22
N ALA A 431 -54.49 6.76 -21.57
CA ALA A 431 -55.11 5.45 -21.85
C ALA A 431 -54.08 4.35 -22.23
N GLU A 432 -53.91 3.36 -21.35
CA GLU A 432 -53.77 1.92 -21.65
C GLU A 432 -55.05 1.24 -21.11
N PRO A 433 -55.57 0.12 -21.67
CA PRO A 433 -55.00 -1.24 -21.44
C PRO A 433 -55.26 -2.36 -22.50
N GLU A 434 -54.38 -3.39 -22.49
CA GLU A 434 -54.56 -4.89 -22.61
C GLU A 434 -55.43 -5.56 -23.74
N PRO A 435 -55.47 -6.92 -23.91
CA PRO A 435 -54.43 -7.99 -23.95
C PRO A 435 -54.69 -9.04 -25.10
N ASP A 436 -54.20 -10.29 -24.93
CA ASP A 436 -54.42 -11.58 -25.67
C ASP A 436 -53.36 -11.94 -26.76
N SER A 437 -52.78 -13.15 -26.87
CA SER A 437 -53.21 -14.50 -26.46
C SER A 437 -52.07 -15.55 -26.63
N VAL A 438 -52.20 -16.70 -25.94
CA VAL A 438 -51.39 -17.96 -25.90
C VAL A 438 -52.42 -19.13 -25.79
N PRO A 439 -52.19 -20.46 -26.03
CA PRO A 439 -51.30 -21.30 -26.88
C PRO A 439 -52.16 -22.33 -27.73
N PRO A 440 -51.72 -23.56 -28.17
CA PRO A 440 -51.32 -24.74 -27.35
C PRO A 440 -49.97 -25.39 -27.78
N ASP A 441 -49.14 -25.97 -26.90
CA ASP A 441 -49.16 -27.31 -26.25
C ASP A 441 -49.09 -28.54 -27.19
N GLU A 442 -47.97 -29.29 -27.12
CA GLU A 442 -47.90 -30.78 -27.12
C GLU A 442 -46.48 -31.29 -26.76
N ASP A 443 -46.30 -31.57 -25.46
CA ASP A 443 -45.93 -32.84 -24.82
C ASP A 443 -44.96 -33.90 -25.45
N THR A 444 -43.83 -34.06 -24.75
CA THR A 444 -43.22 -35.32 -24.17
C THR A 444 -42.45 -36.39 -25.01
N PRO A 445 -41.65 -37.32 -24.38
CA PRO A 445 -40.18 -37.36 -24.50
C PRO A 445 -39.59 -38.75 -24.89
N ARG A 446 -38.25 -38.96 -24.85
CA ARG A 446 -37.60 -40.25 -24.48
C ARG A 446 -36.06 -40.24 -24.32
N SER A 447 -35.63 -40.73 -23.15
CA SER A 447 -34.49 -41.63 -22.78
C SER A 447 -33.11 -41.48 -23.47
N ALA A 448 -32.00 -41.23 -22.76
CA ALA A 448 -31.26 -42.03 -21.74
C ALA A 448 -30.30 -43.12 -22.29
N ALA A 449 -29.19 -43.30 -21.55
CA ALA A 449 -28.02 -44.20 -21.69
C ALA A 449 -26.83 -43.60 -22.49
N GLY A 450 -25.58 -43.53 -22.02
CA GLY A 450 -24.88 -44.19 -20.90
C GLY A 450 -23.88 -45.23 -21.44
N PHE A 451 -22.58 -44.95 -21.37
CA PHE A 451 -21.41 -45.86 -21.52
C PHE A 451 -20.15 -45.03 -21.17
N ALA A 452 -19.11 -45.48 -20.47
CA ALA A 452 -18.83 -46.58 -19.55
C ALA A 452 -17.53 -46.19 -18.83
#